data_AF-A0A0B6XVS4-F1
#
_entry.id   AF-A0A0B6XVS4-F1
#
_cell.length_a   1.000
_cell.length_b   1.000
_cell.length_c   1.000
_cell.angle_alpha   90.00
_cell.angle_beta   90.00
_cell.angle_gamma   90.00
#
_symmetry.space_group_name_H-M   'P 1'
#
loop_
_entity.id
_entity.type
_entity.pdbx_description
1 polymer ?
#
loop_
_entity_poly.entity_id
_entity_poly.type
_entity_poly.pdbx_seq_one_letter_code
_entity_poly.pdbx_strand_id
1 'polypeptide(L)'
;DGVTEIIFADRITGTLYSSDTSGCHCTKIIEPSPSKRLGLPPSLLAVDHLRISWYNKTEGKLYSITKATREEGLVVHDVSNVQD
;
A
#
# COMPACT_ATOMS: atom_id res chain seq x y z
N ASP A 1 -19.41 12.33 3.82
CA ASP A 1 -19.60 11.87 2.43
C ASP A 1 -18.63 10.74 2.16
N GLY A 2 -19.06 9.48 2.31
CA GLY A 2 -18.19 8.32 2.21
C GLY A 2 -18.13 7.79 0.78
N VAL A 3 -17.00 7.98 0.10
CA VAL A 3 -16.74 7.38 -1.22
C VAL A 3 -16.16 5.98 -1.02
N THR A 4 -16.67 5.00 -1.77
CA THR A 4 -16.10 3.65 -1.78
C THR A 4 -14.96 3.59 -2.78
N GLU A 5 -13.80 3.13 -2.34
CA GLU A 5 -12.60 3.00 -3.17
C GLU A 5 -12.10 1.55 -3.16
N ILE A 6 -11.57 1.12 -4.30
CA ILE A 6 -10.84 -0.13 -4.46
C ILE A 6 -9.35 0.21 -4.44
N ILE A 7 -8.59 -0.44 -3.57
CA ILE A 7 -7.13 -0.31 -3.52
C ILE A 7 -6.52 -1.56 -4.12
N PHE A 8 -5.61 -1.38 -5.07
CA PHE A 8 -4.93 -2.50 -5.74
C PHE A 8 -3.49 -2.14 -6.07
N ALA A 9 -2.66 -3.17 -6.26
CA ALA A 9 -1.27 -3.01 -6.65
C ALA A 9 -1.09 -3.52 -8.08
N ASP A 10 -0.44 -2.72 -8.92
CA ASP A 10 0.05 -3.18 -10.22
C ASP A 10 1.41 -3.86 -10.03
N ARG A 11 1.50 -5.14 -10.40
CA ARG A 11 2.73 -5.92 -10.27
C ARG A 11 3.79 -5.55 -11.29
N ILE A 12 3.41 -4.99 -12.44
CA ILE A 12 4.34 -4.61 -13.51
C ILE A 12 5.10 -3.35 -13.11
N THR A 13 4.37 -2.30 -12.73
CA THR A 13 4.97 -1.04 -12.28
C THR A 13 5.43 -1.09 -10.82
N GLY A 14 4.80 -1.93 -10.00
CA GLY A 14 4.98 -1.95 -8.55
C GLY A 14 4.19 -0.85 -7.83
N THR A 15 3.34 -0.10 -8.51
CA THR A 15 2.60 1.04 -7.93
C THR A 15 1.31 0.58 -7.25
N LEU A 16 0.97 1.18 -6.11
CA LEU A 16 -0.40 1.07 -5.54
C LEU A 16 -1.28 2.19 -6.07
N TYR A 17 -2.51 1.81 -6.41
CA TYR A 17 -3.54 2.69 -6.93
C TYR A 17 -4.79 2.63 -6.05
N SER A 18 -5.53 3.73 -6.02
CA SER A 18 -6.96 3.71 -5.69
C SER A 18 -7.76 3.86 -6.98
N SER A 19 -8.94 3.28 -7.01
CA SER A 19 -9.95 3.60 -8.01
C SER A 19 -11.33 3.64 -7.37
N ASP A 20 -12.27 4.30 -8.02
CA ASP A 20 -13.68 4.13 -7.69
C ASP A 20 -14.16 2.71 -8.07
N THR A 21 -15.38 2.37 -7.66
CA THR A 21 -15.97 1.05 -7.95
C THR A 21 -16.31 0.83 -9.42
N SER A 22 -16.32 1.88 -10.24
CA SER A 22 -16.46 1.79 -11.70
C SER A 22 -15.14 1.59 -12.44
N GLY A 23 -14.00 1.74 -11.76
CA GLY A 23 -12.68 1.70 -12.38
C GLY A 23 -12.33 2.96 -13.19
N CYS A 24 -13.12 4.04 -13.12
CA CYS A 24 -12.98 5.19 -14.00
C CYS A 24 -11.97 6.23 -13.48
N HIS A 25 -11.84 6.36 -12.16
CA HIS A 25 -10.95 7.35 -11.54
C HIS A 25 -9.81 6.70 -10.78
N CYS A 26 -8.74 6.33 -11.49
CA CYS A 26 -7.54 5.75 -10.88
C CYS A 26 -6.57 6.84 -10.40
N THR A 27 -6.19 6.81 -9.12
CA THR A 27 -5.20 7.71 -8.53
C THR A 27 -4.00 6.93 -8.01
N LYS A 28 -2.78 7.43 -8.25
CA LYS A 28 -1.56 6.85 -7.67
C LYS A 28 -1.50 7.14 -6.17
N ILE A 29 -1.20 6.11 -5.38
CA ILE A 29 -1.07 6.23 -3.93
C ILE A 29 0.41 6.21 -3.53
N ILE A 30 1.15 5.23 -4.03
CA ILE A 30 2.58 5.12 -3.77
C ILE A 30 3.25 4.46 -4.97
N GLU A 31 4.34 5.05 -5.42
CA GLU A 31 5.11 4.62 -6.60
C GLU A 31 6.53 4.26 -6.14
N PRO A 32 7.08 3.11 -6.56
CA PRO A 32 8.46 2.77 -6.24
C PRO A 32 9.42 3.70 -6.97
N SER A 33 10.47 4.13 -6.28
CA SER A 33 11.58 4.85 -6.91
C SER A 33 12.79 3.91 -7.09
N PRO A 34 13.75 4.25 -7.98
CA PRO A 34 14.98 3.46 -8.14
C PRO A 34 15.76 3.27 -6.83
N SER A 35 15.68 4.24 -5.91
CA SER A 35 16.34 4.21 -4.61
C SER A 35 15.48 3.60 -3.49
N LYS A 36 14.17 3.46 -3.68
CA LYS A 36 13.24 3.00 -2.63
C LYS A 36 12.08 2.21 -3.23
N ARG A 37 12.17 0.89 -3.14
CA ARG A 37 11.14 -0.06 -3.60
C ARG A 37 9.93 -0.15 -2.65
N LEU A 38 10.09 0.23 -1.39
CA LEU A 38 9.01 0.31 -0.39
C LEU A 38 8.24 -0.99 -0.19
N GLY A 39 8.88 -2.15 -0.32
CA GLY A 39 8.20 -3.44 -0.22
C GLY A 39 7.22 -3.74 -1.36
N LEU A 40 7.34 -3.05 -2.50
CA LEU A 40 6.49 -3.25 -3.67
C LEU A 40 7.18 -4.13 -4.74
N PRO A 41 6.42 -4.99 -5.45
CA PRO A 41 5.00 -5.26 -5.27
C PRO A 41 4.70 -6.01 -3.96
N PRO A 42 3.53 -5.78 -3.34
CA PRO A 42 3.22 -6.37 -2.05
C PRO A 42 2.90 -7.86 -2.16
N SER A 43 3.22 -8.62 -1.10
CA SER A 43 2.77 -10.00 -0.93
C SER A 43 1.35 -10.08 -0.39
N LEU A 44 0.99 -9.13 0.50
CA LEU A 44 -0.36 -8.97 1.04
C LEU A 44 -0.70 -7.48 1.06
N LEU A 45 -1.98 -7.17 0.86
CA LEU A 45 -2.53 -5.81 0.90
C LEU A 45 -3.81 -5.84 1.74
N ALA A 46 -3.92 -4.89 2.65
CA ALA A 46 -5.09 -4.72 3.51
C ALA A 46 -5.42 -3.24 3.64
N VAL A 47 -6.71 -2.96 3.82
CA VAL A 47 -7.25 -1.61 3.98
C VAL A 47 -8.18 -1.63 5.17
N ASP A 48 -7.94 -0.77 6.15
CA ASP A 48 -8.83 -0.56 7.30
C ASP A 48 -9.44 0.85 7.27
N HIS A 49 -10.15 1.29 8.30
CA HIS A 49 -10.77 2.62 8.33
C HIS A 49 -9.78 3.80 8.20
N LEU A 50 -8.53 3.68 8.64
CA LEU A 50 -7.53 4.76 8.67
C LEU A 50 -6.35 4.53 7.73
N ARG A 51 -6.01 3.27 7.47
CA ARG A 51 -4.74 2.92 6.84
C ARG A 51 -4.91 2.04 5.61
N ILE A 52 -3.91 2.17 4.75
CA ILE A 52 -3.59 1.22 3.70
C ILE A 52 -2.28 0.58 4.12
N SER A 53 -2.27 -0.74 4.24
CA SER A 53 -1.16 -1.51 4.79
C SER A 53 -0.78 -2.63 3.84
N TRP A 54 0.51 -2.82 3.61
CA TRP A 54 1.00 -3.90 2.75
C TRP A 54 2.22 -4.57 3.33
N TYR A 55 2.29 -5.88 3.16
CA TYR A 55 3.38 -6.71 3.64
C TYR A 55 4.24 -7.20 2.49
N ASN A 56 5.55 -7.15 2.66
CA ASN A 56 6.50 -7.77 1.76
C ASN A 56 7.16 -8.97 2.44
N LYS A 57 6.89 -10.17 1.94
CA LYS A 57 7.40 -11.42 2.51
C LYS A 57 8.92 -11.53 2.41
N THR A 58 9.50 -11.11 1.29
CA THR A 58 10.95 -11.18 1.06
C THR A 58 11.70 -10.30 2.04
N GLU A 59 11.14 -9.12 2.35
CA GLU A 59 11.76 -8.18 3.27
C GLU A 59 11.37 -8.42 4.74
N GLY A 60 10.34 -9.24 5.01
CA GLY A 60 9.82 -9.45 6.36
C GLY A 60 9.24 -8.18 6.99
N LYS A 61 8.76 -7.24 6.16
CA LYS A 61 8.35 -5.89 6.61
C LYS A 61 6.90 -5.58 6.29
N LEU A 62 6.22 -4.97 7.26
CA LEU A 62 4.90 -4.40 7.12
C LEU A 62 5.01 -2.89 6.93
N TYR A 63 4.44 -2.40 5.85
CA TYR A 63 4.37 -1.01 5.47
C TYR A 63 2.94 -0.50 5.64
N SER A 64 2.78 0.76 6.03
CA SER A 64 1.45 1.39 6.04
C SER A 64 1.52 2.90 5.87
N ILE A 65 0.46 3.48 5.34
CA ILE A 65 0.24 4.92 5.20
C ILE A 65 -1.14 5.29 5.72
N THR A 66 -1.34 6.55 6.10
CA THR A 66 -2.67 7.05 6.45
C THR A 66 -3.44 7.44 5.18
N LYS A 67 -4.75 7.17 5.16
CA LYS A 67 -5.63 7.55 4.03
C LYS A 67 -5.79 9.05 3.88
N ALA A 68 -5.64 9.80 4.98
CA ALA A 68 -5.84 11.25 5.02
C ALA A 68 -4.74 12.01 4.28
N THR A 69 -3.48 11.57 4.43
CA THR A 69 -2.31 12.29 3.89
C THR A 69 -1.63 11.56 2.73
N ARG A 70 -1.94 10.27 2.50
CA ARG A 70 -1.50 9.35 1.42
C ARG A 70 0.02 9.14 1.28
N GLU A 71 0.88 10.10 1.62
CA GLU A 71 2.34 9.98 1.56
C GLU A 71 3.05 10.47 2.84
N GLU A 72 2.46 11.42 3.57
CA GLU A 72 2.99 11.84 4.87
C GLU A 72 2.62 10.81 5.94
N GLY A 73 3.62 10.15 6.53
CA GLY A 73 3.39 9.15 7.58
C GLY A 73 3.48 7.70 7.11
N LEU A 74 4.35 7.41 6.13
CA LEU A 74 4.81 6.04 5.90
C LEU A 74 5.40 5.47 7.20
N VAL A 75 4.78 4.41 7.71
CA VAL A 75 5.28 3.63 8.84
C VAL A 75 5.77 2.28 8.34
N VAL A 76 6.95 1.87 8.80
CA VAL A 76 7.57 0.59 8.45
C VAL A 76 7.84 -0.17 9.74
N HIS A 77 7.32 -1.40 9.83
CA HIS A 77 7.56 -2.33 10.92
C HIS A 77 8.31 -3.54 10.41
N ASP A 78 9.41 -3.90 11.08
CA ASP A 78 10.06 -5.19 10.88
C ASP A 78 9.29 -6.25 11.67
N VAL A 79 8.73 -7.23 10.96
CA VAL A 79 7.92 -8.31 11.53
C VAL A 79 8.53 -9.67 11.23
N SER A 80 9.79 -9.72 10.79
CA SER A 80 10.51 -10.95 10.46
C SER A 80 10.61 -11.94 11.63
N ASN A 81 10.57 -11.43 12.87
CA ASN A 81 10.70 -12.20 14.10
C ASN A 81 9.36 -12.48 14.81
N VAL A 82 8.23 -12.10 14.22
CA VAL A 82 6.91 -12.40 14.79
C VAL A 82 6.54 -13.83 14.39
N GLN A 83 6.41 -14.70 15.38
CA GLN A 83 5.91 -16.07 15.22
C GLN A 83 4.45 -16.14 15.69
N ASP A 84 3.71 -17.10 15.13
CA ASP A 84 2.30 -17.40 15.43
C ASP A 84 2.13 -17.97 16.86
#